data_AF-A0A1X7I0T3-F1
#
_entry.id   AF-A0A1X7I0T3-F1
#
_cell.length_a   1.000
_cell.length_b   1.000
_cell.length_c   1.000
_cell.angle_alpha   90.00
_cell.angle_beta   90.00
_cell.angle_gamma   90.00
#
_symmetry.space_group_name_H-M   'P 1'
#
loop_
_entity.id
_entity.type
_entity.pdbx_description
1 polymer ?
#
loop_
_entity_poly.entity_id
_entity_poly.type
_entity_poly.pdbx_seq_one_letter_code
_entity_poly.pdbx_strand_id
1 'polypeptide(L)'
;MNFFWKDIIHPILQRTAPLSIIEIGCAQGYNTMHLLEVAQAHQGKLTVIDPYPQFDTELAKSKYGTAVEIIRDYSLNSLPSITEADVVLIDGDHNWYTVYHELKYLERYEAFPLVFLHDTEWPYARRDMYYFPDSIPEAYRQPNERKGMLPGINELIEGGHNETVWNAKHEYGPRNGVLTAVEDFLSETSHTLRMHHLPHQHGLSIIASNRSQQEQELHAFIQETIRTFWTP
;
A
#
# COMPACT_ATOMS: atom_id res chain seq x y z
N MET A 1 3.73 -7.01 0.56
CA MET A 1 2.37 -7.64 0.63
C MET A 1 2.26 -9.16 0.43
N ASN A 2 3.08 -9.81 -0.42
CA ASN A 2 2.86 -11.21 -0.87
C ASN A 2 2.60 -12.24 0.26
N PHE A 3 3.23 -12.07 1.42
CA PHE A 3 3.01 -12.92 2.59
C PHE A 3 1.53 -13.02 3.01
N PHE A 4 0.76 -11.94 2.87
CA PHE A 4 -0.66 -11.90 3.23
C PHE A 4 -1.61 -12.32 2.11
N TRP A 5 -1.07 -12.67 0.93
CA TRP A 5 -1.88 -12.90 -0.27
C TRP A 5 -2.93 -13.99 -0.05
N LYS A 6 -2.48 -15.20 0.26
CA LYS A 6 -3.33 -16.39 0.30
C LYS A 6 -4.42 -16.31 1.38
N ASP A 7 -4.06 -15.82 2.57
CA ASP A 7 -4.89 -15.99 3.77
C ASP A 7 -5.71 -14.74 4.11
N ILE A 8 -5.31 -13.56 3.60
CA ILE A 8 -6.02 -12.29 3.87
C ILE A 8 -6.50 -11.63 2.58
N ILE A 9 -5.57 -11.24 1.69
CA ILE A 9 -5.90 -10.38 0.54
C ILE A 9 -6.82 -11.13 -0.44
N HIS A 10 -6.42 -12.31 -0.91
CA HIS A 10 -7.16 -13.08 -1.90
C HIS A 10 -8.59 -13.44 -1.45
N PRO A 11 -8.85 -13.94 -0.22
CA PRO A 11 -10.23 -14.17 0.25
C PRO A 11 -11.10 -12.91 0.23
N ILE A 12 -10.52 -11.74 0.58
CA ILE A 12 -11.24 -10.47 0.52
C ILE A 12 -11.53 -10.08 -0.92
N LEU A 13 -10.56 -10.20 -1.83
CA LEU A 13 -10.76 -9.93 -3.26
C LEU A 13 -11.79 -10.87 -3.91
N GLN A 14 -11.84 -12.14 -3.49
CA GLN A 14 -12.87 -13.08 -3.93
C GLN A 14 -14.27 -12.65 -3.46
N ARG A 15 -14.36 -12.09 -2.26
CA ARG A 15 -15.63 -11.61 -1.70
C ARG A 15 -16.10 -10.31 -2.35
N THR A 16 -15.19 -9.38 -2.63
CA THR A 16 -15.54 -8.08 -3.21
C THR A 16 -15.66 -8.10 -4.73
N ALA A 17 -15.04 -9.08 -5.39
CA ALA A 17 -15.08 -9.27 -6.84
C ALA A 17 -14.80 -7.98 -7.63
N PRO A 18 -13.64 -7.32 -7.41
CA PRO A 18 -13.36 -6.02 -8.00
C PRO A 18 -13.23 -6.11 -9.52
N LEU A 19 -13.71 -5.07 -10.21
CA LEU A 19 -13.57 -4.87 -11.65
C LEU A 19 -12.41 -3.93 -11.98
N SER A 20 -11.97 -3.12 -11.03
CA SER A 20 -10.87 -2.16 -11.18
C SER A 20 -9.92 -2.24 -9.98
N ILE A 21 -8.67 -2.60 -10.25
CA ILE A 21 -7.62 -2.73 -9.23
C ILE A 21 -6.48 -1.80 -9.60
N ILE A 22 -5.95 -1.08 -8.61
CA ILE A 22 -4.67 -0.36 -8.72
C ILE A 22 -3.64 -1.04 -7.82
N GLU A 23 -2.45 -1.31 -8.37
CA GLU A 23 -1.26 -1.70 -7.62
C GLU A 23 -0.23 -0.57 -7.70
N ILE A 24 0.21 -0.06 -6.55
CA ILE A 24 1.29 0.92 -6.43
C ILE A 24 2.50 0.24 -5.82
N GLY A 25 3.62 0.23 -6.55
CA GLY A 25 4.83 -0.50 -6.16
C GLY A 25 4.73 -1.98 -6.48
N CYS A 26 5.23 -2.37 -7.65
CA CYS A 26 5.17 -3.75 -8.13
C CYS A 26 6.48 -4.51 -7.97
N ALA A 27 7.62 -3.79 -7.90
CA ALA A 27 8.95 -4.37 -7.80
C ALA A 27 9.15 -5.56 -8.78
N GLN A 28 9.41 -6.77 -8.28
CA GLN A 28 9.62 -7.97 -9.10
C GLN A 28 8.33 -8.61 -9.65
N GLY A 29 7.17 -8.00 -9.42
CA GLY A 29 5.88 -8.39 -10.02
C GLY A 29 5.18 -9.58 -9.36
N TYR A 30 5.61 -10.03 -8.17
CA TYR A 30 4.99 -11.19 -7.50
C TYR A 30 3.50 -10.96 -7.19
N ASN A 31 3.17 -9.82 -6.58
CA ASN A 31 1.77 -9.46 -6.33
C ASN A 31 1.03 -9.13 -7.64
N THR A 32 1.70 -8.49 -8.61
CA THR A 32 1.12 -8.20 -9.92
C THR A 32 0.54 -9.45 -10.58
N MET A 33 1.27 -10.56 -10.60
CA MET A 33 0.78 -11.81 -11.21
C MET A 33 -0.47 -12.34 -10.53
N HIS A 34 -0.51 -12.27 -9.20
CA HIS A 34 -1.65 -12.62 -8.38
C HIS A 34 -2.88 -11.73 -8.65
N LEU A 35 -2.67 -10.42 -8.76
CA LEU A 35 -3.73 -9.46 -9.08
C LEU A 35 -4.26 -9.62 -10.51
N LEU A 36 -3.39 -9.97 -11.47
CA LEU A 36 -3.79 -10.26 -12.85
C LEU A 36 -4.70 -11.49 -12.94
N GLU A 37 -4.46 -12.52 -12.12
CA GLU A 37 -5.34 -13.69 -12.03
C GLU A 37 -6.73 -13.30 -11.51
N VAL A 38 -6.79 -12.46 -10.47
CA VAL A 38 -8.06 -11.95 -9.92
C VAL A 38 -8.79 -11.08 -10.96
N ALA A 39 -8.10 -10.11 -11.57
CA ALA A 39 -8.69 -9.24 -12.58
C ALA A 39 -9.25 -10.05 -13.75
N GLN A 40 -8.49 -11.03 -14.26
CA GLN A 40 -8.95 -11.89 -15.34
C GLN A 40 -10.16 -12.75 -14.94
N ALA A 41 -10.16 -13.32 -13.73
CA ALA A 41 -11.27 -14.15 -13.23
C ALA A 41 -12.58 -13.37 -13.13
N HIS A 42 -12.51 -12.07 -12.83
CA HIS A 42 -13.69 -11.19 -12.68
C HIS A 42 -13.97 -10.32 -13.91
N GLN A 43 -13.24 -10.53 -15.02
CA GLN A 43 -13.32 -9.67 -16.22
C GLN A 43 -13.04 -8.18 -15.93
N GLY A 44 -12.23 -7.92 -14.90
CA GLY A 44 -11.78 -6.61 -14.50
C GLY A 44 -10.45 -6.20 -15.14
N LYS A 45 -9.88 -5.13 -14.62
CA LYS A 45 -8.61 -4.53 -15.06
C LYS A 45 -7.69 -4.26 -13.88
N LEU A 46 -6.39 -4.43 -14.13
CA LEU A 46 -5.32 -4.04 -13.21
C LEU A 46 -4.53 -2.87 -13.81
N THR A 47 -4.41 -1.78 -13.06
CA THR A 47 -3.47 -0.69 -13.34
C THR A 47 -2.29 -0.81 -12.38
N VAL A 48 -1.09 -1.00 -12.92
CA VAL A 48 0.14 -1.09 -12.15
C VAL A 48 0.91 0.22 -12.28
N ILE A 49 1.25 0.85 -11.16
CA ILE A 49 1.98 2.11 -11.10
C ILE A 49 3.31 1.87 -10.37
N ASP A 50 4.41 2.01 -11.11
CA ASP A 50 5.75 1.87 -10.56
C ASP A 50 6.75 2.60 -11.46
N PRO A 51 7.61 3.50 -10.94
CA PRO A 51 8.60 4.20 -11.76
C PRO A 51 9.67 3.27 -12.35
N TYR A 52 9.97 2.16 -11.69
CA TYR A 52 11.05 1.23 -12.04
C TYR A 52 10.65 -0.25 -11.83
N PRO A 53 9.66 -0.77 -12.59
CA PRO A 53 9.25 -2.17 -12.49
C PRO A 53 10.43 -3.11 -12.81
N GLN A 54 10.59 -4.17 -12.02
CA GLN A 54 11.70 -5.13 -12.11
C GLN A 54 11.29 -6.48 -12.72
N PHE A 55 10.14 -6.52 -13.40
CA PHE A 55 9.62 -7.69 -14.10
C PHE A 55 9.35 -7.40 -15.58
N ASP A 56 9.08 -8.43 -16.36
CA ASP A 56 8.80 -8.30 -17.79
C ASP A 56 7.37 -7.76 -18.03
N THR A 57 7.27 -6.43 -18.04
CA THR A 57 6.00 -5.72 -18.27
C THR A 57 5.43 -5.97 -19.67
N GLU A 58 6.28 -6.23 -20.66
CA GLU A 58 5.84 -6.46 -22.05
C GLU A 58 5.26 -7.86 -22.21
N LEU A 59 5.84 -8.86 -21.54
CA LEU A 59 5.25 -10.18 -21.43
C LEU A 59 3.88 -10.13 -20.73
N ALA A 60 3.75 -9.35 -19.65
CA ALA A 60 2.47 -9.17 -18.97
C ALA A 60 1.41 -8.53 -19.90
N LYS A 61 1.76 -7.44 -20.60
CA LYS A 61 0.86 -6.81 -21.60
C LYS A 61 0.48 -7.77 -22.73
N SER A 62 1.45 -8.52 -23.25
CA SER A 62 1.23 -9.54 -24.29
C SER A 62 0.21 -10.60 -23.85
N LYS A 63 0.34 -11.08 -22.61
CA LYS A 63 -0.50 -12.17 -22.08
C LYS A 63 -1.90 -11.70 -21.67
N TYR A 64 -2.02 -10.51 -21.07
CA TYR A 64 -3.27 -10.05 -20.46
C TYR A 64 -3.97 -8.94 -21.25
N GLY A 65 -3.33 -8.38 -22.28
CA GLY A 65 -3.93 -7.42 -23.21
C GLY A 65 -4.52 -6.20 -22.50
N THR A 66 -5.80 -5.91 -22.75
CA THR A 66 -6.51 -4.77 -22.17
C THR A 66 -6.91 -4.94 -20.71
N ALA A 67 -6.66 -6.10 -20.10
CA ALA A 67 -6.86 -6.33 -18.68
C ALA A 67 -5.71 -5.79 -17.81
N VAL A 68 -4.61 -5.33 -18.42
CA VAL A 68 -3.48 -4.73 -17.72
C VAL A 68 -3.06 -3.41 -18.34
N GLU A 69 -2.87 -2.40 -17.49
CA GLU A 69 -2.20 -1.15 -17.81
C GLU A 69 -0.98 -1.00 -16.93
N ILE A 70 0.16 -0.63 -17.52
CA ILE A 70 1.42 -0.41 -16.80
C ILE A 70 1.83 1.04 -16.96
N ILE A 71 1.80 1.80 -15.87
CA ILE A 71 2.20 3.20 -15.79
C ILE A 71 3.58 3.28 -15.15
N ARG A 72 4.58 3.66 -15.95
CA ARG A 72 5.97 3.82 -15.50
C ARG A 72 6.22 5.24 -14.98
N ASP A 73 5.64 5.55 -13.84
CA ASP A 73 5.75 6.87 -13.19
C ASP A 73 5.51 6.75 -11.67
N TYR A 74 5.76 7.82 -10.92
CA TYR A 74 5.40 7.93 -9.52
C TYR A 74 3.88 7.98 -9.33
N SER A 75 3.40 7.38 -8.25
CA SER A 75 1.98 7.37 -7.88
C SER A 75 1.40 8.77 -7.75
N LEU A 76 2.14 9.71 -7.14
CA LEU A 76 1.67 11.10 -6.97
C LEU A 76 1.52 11.88 -8.28
N ASN A 77 2.18 11.44 -9.37
CA ASN A 77 1.99 12.00 -10.71
C ASN A 77 0.83 11.32 -11.45
N SER A 78 0.64 10.02 -11.21
CA SER A 78 -0.30 9.16 -11.95
C SER A 78 -1.72 9.22 -11.40
N LEU A 79 -1.88 9.10 -10.08
CA LEU A 79 -3.18 9.07 -9.39
C LEU A 79 -4.10 10.26 -9.71
N PRO A 80 -3.63 11.52 -9.90
CA PRO A 80 -4.50 12.62 -10.30
C PRO A 80 -5.28 12.39 -11.61
N SER A 81 -4.82 11.48 -12.48
CA SER A 81 -5.45 11.16 -13.76
C SER A 81 -6.40 9.95 -13.70
N ILE A 82 -6.39 9.22 -12.58
CA ILE A 82 -7.25 8.07 -12.33
C ILE A 82 -8.35 8.52 -11.37
N THR A 83 -9.61 8.24 -11.68
CA THR A 83 -10.75 8.80 -10.94
C THR A 83 -11.57 7.77 -10.18
N GLU A 84 -11.31 6.49 -10.40
CA GLU A 84 -12.05 5.38 -9.81
C GLU A 84 -11.17 4.14 -9.65
N ALA A 85 -11.46 3.35 -8.62
CA ALA A 85 -10.98 2.00 -8.41
C ALA A 85 -11.87 1.32 -7.37
N ASP A 86 -12.05 0.01 -7.47
CA ASP A 86 -12.71 -0.78 -6.42
C ASP A 86 -11.72 -1.12 -5.31
N VAL A 87 -10.48 -1.41 -5.69
CA VAL A 87 -9.40 -1.82 -4.78
C VAL A 87 -8.09 -1.13 -5.14
N VAL A 88 -7.34 -0.70 -4.12
CA VAL A 88 -5.97 -0.19 -4.27
C VAL A 88 -5.02 -0.92 -3.31
N LEU A 89 -3.88 -1.38 -3.80
CA LEU A 89 -2.80 -1.94 -3.01
C LEU A 89 -1.62 -0.96 -3.03
N ILE A 90 -1.21 -0.49 -1.85
CA ILE A 90 -0.10 0.45 -1.65
C ILE A 90 1.09 -0.29 -1.02
N ASP A 91 2.14 -0.50 -1.81
CA ASP A 91 3.40 -1.16 -1.42
C ASP A 91 4.60 -0.52 -2.17
N GLY A 92 4.54 0.80 -2.36
CA GLY A 92 5.54 1.59 -3.09
C GLY A 92 6.66 2.13 -2.20
N ASP A 93 6.75 3.46 -2.09
CA ASP A 93 7.73 4.13 -1.23
C ASP A 93 7.20 4.20 0.21
N HIS A 94 8.04 3.88 1.20
CA HIS A 94 7.58 3.70 2.60
C HIS A 94 7.84 4.95 3.44
N ASN A 95 7.29 6.09 3.01
CA ASN A 95 7.36 7.34 3.76
C ASN A 95 5.99 8.01 3.91
N TRP A 96 5.92 8.86 4.92
CA TRP A 96 4.72 9.59 5.27
C TRP A 96 4.19 10.44 4.11
N TYR A 97 5.06 11.21 3.45
CA TYR A 97 4.63 12.16 2.43
C TYR A 97 3.93 11.47 1.27
N THR A 98 4.53 10.41 0.74
CA THR A 98 3.96 9.66 -0.39
C THR A 98 2.65 9.01 0.01
N VAL A 99 2.62 8.20 1.06
CA VAL A 99 1.43 7.42 1.45
C VAL A 99 0.27 8.34 1.85
N TYR A 100 0.53 9.40 2.62
CA TYR A 100 -0.49 10.36 2.98
C TYR A 100 -1.13 10.99 1.73
N HIS A 101 -0.32 11.45 0.76
CA HIS A 101 -0.85 12.09 -0.44
C HIS A 101 -1.51 11.12 -1.40
N GLU A 102 -1.08 9.86 -1.47
CA GLU A 102 -1.80 8.79 -2.18
C GLU A 102 -3.21 8.64 -1.61
N LEU A 103 -3.35 8.52 -0.29
CA LEU A 103 -4.66 8.44 0.38
C LEU A 103 -5.51 9.71 0.14
N LYS A 104 -4.90 10.90 0.14
CA LYS A 104 -5.59 12.17 -0.20
C LYS A 104 -6.03 12.25 -1.68
N TYR A 105 -5.39 11.52 -2.59
CA TYR A 105 -5.89 11.39 -3.96
C TYR A 105 -7.06 10.40 -4.03
N LEU A 106 -6.96 9.25 -3.37
CA LEU A 106 -8.04 8.26 -3.32
C LEU A 106 -9.31 8.81 -2.64
N GLU A 107 -9.16 9.74 -1.68
CA GLU A 107 -10.28 10.46 -1.07
C GLU A 107 -11.16 11.23 -2.08
N ARG A 108 -10.60 11.60 -3.24
CA ARG A 108 -11.31 12.37 -4.27
C ARG A 108 -12.15 11.50 -5.21
N TYR A 109 -12.05 10.17 -5.10
CA TYR A 109 -12.82 9.26 -5.94
C TYR A 109 -14.30 9.32 -5.54
N GLU A 110 -15.19 9.02 -6.48
CA GLU A 110 -16.64 9.04 -6.21
C GLU A 110 -17.01 8.07 -5.06
N ALA A 111 -16.42 6.88 -5.08
CA ALA A 111 -16.43 5.93 -3.98
C ALA A 111 -15.01 5.69 -3.48
N PHE A 112 -14.83 5.69 -2.16
CA PHE A 112 -13.52 5.39 -1.57
C PHE A 112 -13.22 3.90 -1.77
N PRO A 113 -12.06 3.54 -2.38
CA PRO A 113 -11.73 2.15 -2.65
C PRO A 113 -11.47 1.35 -1.38
N LEU A 114 -11.54 0.02 -1.46
CA LEU A 114 -10.91 -0.84 -0.46
C LEU A 114 -9.39 -0.74 -0.61
N VAL A 115 -8.70 -0.19 0.39
CA VAL A 115 -7.25 0.04 0.34
C VAL A 115 -6.52 -0.94 1.22
N PHE A 116 -5.52 -1.63 0.67
CA PHE A 116 -4.53 -2.40 1.42
C PHE A 116 -3.22 -1.59 1.49
N LEU A 117 -2.59 -1.53 2.66
CA LEU A 117 -1.30 -0.86 2.87
C LEU A 117 -0.32 -1.79 3.57
N HIS A 118 0.85 -1.97 2.97
CA HIS A 118 1.96 -2.71 3.56
C HIS A 118 2.82 -1.82 4.47
N ASP A 119 3.76 -2.42 5.20
CA ASP A 119 4.75 -1.69 6.01
C ASP A 119 4.13 -0.79 7.10
N THR A 120 2.98 -1.24 7.63
CA THR A 120 2.29 -0.62 8.77
C THR A 120 2.71 -1.20 10.12
N GLU A 121 3.77 -2.00 10.15
CA GLU A 121 4.59 -2.36 11.32
C GLU A 121 6.07 -2.03 11.10
N TRP A 122 6.92 -2.38 12.06
CA TRP A 122 8.37 -2.25 11.91
C TRP A 122 8.87 -2.94 10.62
N PRO A 123 9.75 -2.30 9.84
CA PRO A 123 10.54 -1.12 10.18
C PRO A 123 9.90 0.25 9.91
N TYR A 124 8.89 0.34 9.05
CA TYR A 124 8.49 1.63 8.45
C TYR A 124 7.17 2.20 8.94
N ALA A 125 6.46 1.52 9.85
CA ALA A 125 5.27 2.08 10.49
C ALA A 125 5.51 3.49 11.04
N ARG A 126 6.67 3.68 11.69
CA ARG A 126 7.05 4.89 12.42
C ARG A 126 8.36 5.49 11.93
N ARG A 127 8.87 5.08 10.76
CA ARG A 127 10.12 5.58 10.18
C ARG A 127 9.98 5.66 8.66
N ASP A 128 10.29 6.81 8.10
CA ASP A 128 10.33 6.99 6.66
C ASP A 128 11.52 6.25 6.04
N MET A 129 11.26 5.67 4.88
CA MET A 129 12.24 5.19 3.92
C MET A 129 12.03 5.87 2.58
N TYR A 130 13.15 6.11 1.89
CA TYR A 130 13.17 6.71 0.57
C TYR A 130 14.05 5.89 -0.37
N TYR A 131 13.48 5.47 -1.51
CA TYR A 131 14.29 5.02 -2.64
C TYR A 131 15.04 6.20 -3.28
N PHE A 132 14.33 7.31 -3.47
CA PHE A 132 14.84 8.54 -4.08
C PHE A 132 14.46 9.74 -3.21
N PRO A 133 15.27 10.10 -2.19
CA PRO A 133 14.94 11.20 -1.27
C PRO A 133 14.53 12.48 -2.00
N ASP A 134 15.18 12.78 -3.12
CA ASP A 134 14.94 13.99 -3.93
C ASP A 134 13.56 14.07 -4.59
N SER A 135 12.78 12.99 -4.61
CA SER A 135 11.37 13.02 -5.06
C SER A 135 10.44 13.66 -4.02
N ILE A 136 10.85 13.74 -2.75
CA ILE A 136 10.05 14.26 -1.64
C ILE A 136 10.36 15.73 -1.41
N PRO A 137 9.40 16.66 -1.34
CA PRO A 137 9.70 18.06 -1.07
C PRO A 137 10.43 18.21 0.27
N GLU A 138 11.47 19.06 0.30
CA GLU A 138 12.37 19.20 1.45
C GLU A 138 11.65 19.47 2.78
N ALA A 139 10.57 20.25 2.75
CA ALA A 139 9.77 20.57 3.93
C ALA A 139 9.04 19.37 4.58
N TYR A 140 8.90 18.26 3.86
CA TYR A 140 8.26 17.03 4.34
C TYR A 140 9.23 15.86 4.45
N ARG A 141 10.51 16.07 4.13
CA ARG A 141 11.53 15.03 4.11
C ARG A 141 12.26 14.99 5.45
N GLN A 142 12.26 13.83 6.09
CA GLN A 142 13.03 13.63 7.32
C GLN A 142 14.54 13.65 7.01
N PRO A 143 15.39 14.11 7.95
CA PRO A 143 16.83 13.89 7.87
C PRO A 143 17.09 12.39 7.71
N ASN A 144 17.86 12.00 6.70
CA ASN A 144 18.05 10.61 6.32
C ASN A 144 19.51 10.27 6.00
N GLU A 145 19.86 8.99 6.11
CA GLU A 145 21.18 8.42 5.78
C GLU A 145 21.01 7.01 5.20
N ARG A 146 21.96 6.57 4.36
CA ARG A 146 22.06 5.17 3.90
C ARG A 146 22.73 4.30 4.95
N LYS A 147 21.96 3.97 5.98
CA LYS A 147 22.32 3.09 7.10
C LYS A 147 21.12 2.29 7.51
N GLY A 148 21.36 1.14 8.14
CA GLY A 148 20.30 0.22 8.53
C GLY A 148 19.73 0.53 9.91
N MET A 149 18.85 -0.35 10.37
CA MET A 149 18.17 -0.23 11.66
C MET A 149 18.04 -1.57 12.39
N LEU A 150 17.80 -1.51 13.70
CA LEU A 150 17.49 -2.67 14.55
C LEU A 150 16.21 -2.41 15.35
N PRO A 151 15.42 -3.46 15.64
CA PRO A 151 14.24 -3.33 16.50
C PRO A 151 14.61 -2.74 17.87
N GLY A 152 13.83 -1.75 18.32
CA GLY A 152 14.04 -1.08 19.61
C GLY A 152 15.17 -0.06 19.66
N ILE A 153 15.88 0.17 18.55
CA ILE A 153 16.92 1.20 18.42
C ILE A 153 16.40 2.34 17.55
N ASN A 154 16.30 3.53 18.16
CA ASN A 154 15.72 4.71 17.50
C ASN A 154 16.61 5.20 16.35
N GLU A 155 17.92 5.27 16.58
CA GLU A 155 18.92 5.72 15.60
C GLU A 155 19.20 4.67 14.51
N LEU A 156 19.83 5.11 13.43
CA LEU A 156 20.41 4.21 12.43
C LEU A 156 21.75 3.63 12.89
N ILE A 157 22.05 2.43 12.40
CA ILE A 157 23.29 1.70 12.66
C ILE A 157 23.93 1.20 11.37
N GLU A 158 25.24 1.02 11.37
CA GLU A 158 25.95 0.35 10.27
C GLU A 158 25.68 -1.16 10.28
N GLY A 159 25.46 -1.78 9.11
CA GLY A 159 25.16 -3.21 9.01
C GLY A 159 23.74 -3.61 9.44
N GLY A 160 22.85 -2.63 9.69
CA GLY A 160 21.48 -2.89 10.11
C GLY A 160 20.55 -3.33 8.96
N HIS A 161 19.31 -3.65 9.30
CA HIS A 161 18.29 -4.01 8.31
C HIS A 161 18.05 -2.84 7.34
N ASN A 162 17.91 -3.14 6.04
CA ASN A 162 17.68 -2.18 4.96
C ASN A 162 18.70 -1.03 4.86
N GLU A 163 19.99 -1.32 5.07
CA GLU A 163 21.07 -0.32 4.94
C GLU A 163 21.33 0.19 3.52
N THR A 164 20.78 -0.49 2.50
CA THR A 164 21.02 -0.14 1.09
C THR A 164 20.18 1.04 0.60
N VAL A 165 19.10 1.37 1.31
CA VAL A 165 18.16 2.47 1.03
C VAL A 165 18.38 3.65 1.97
N TRP A 166 17.72 4.79 1.72
CA TRP A 166 17.80 5.94 2.62
C TRP A 166 16.72 5.83 3.69
N ASN A 167 17.13 5.84 4.95
CA ASN A 167 16.21 5.75 6.07
C ASN A 167 16.26 7.05 6.87
N ALA A 168 15.11 7.47 7.39
CA ALA A 168 15.07 8.55 8.37
C ALA A 168 15.97 8.20 9.57
N LYS A 169 16.75 9.18 10.05
CA LYS A 169 17.76 8.96 11.09
C LYS A 169 17.16 8.49 12.42
N HIS A 170 15.89 8.79 12.65
CA HIS A 170 15.15 8.47 13.86
C HIS A 170 13.77 7.91 13.52
N GLU A 171 13.30 7.00 14.35
CA GLU A 171 11.91 6.53 14.41
C GLU A 171 11.04 7.50 15.21
N TYR A 172 9.73 7.43 14.99
CA TYR A 172 8.69 8.24 15.60
C TYR A 172 8.80 9.74 15.23
N GLY A 173 7.92 10.53 15.82
CA GLY A 173 7.80 11.96 15.54
C GLY A 173 6.75 12.28 14.48
N PRO A 174 6.51 13.57 14.24
CA PRO A 174 5.48 14.01 13.31
C PRO A 174 5.87 13.59 11.89
N ARG A 175 4.88 13.10 11.14
CA ARG A 175 5.00 12.86 9.70
C ARG A 175 6.16 11.91 9.35
N ASN A 176 6.24 10.80 10.07
CA ASN A 176 7.32 9.82 9.96
C ASN A 176 6.76 8.39 10.00
N GLY A 177 6.82 7.70 8.87
CA GLY A 177 6.38 6.32 8.67
C GLY A 177 4.98 6.18 8.07
N VAL A 178 4.72 4.98 7.54
CA VAL A 178 3.51 4.61 6.81
C VAL A 178 2.28 4.59 7.73
N LEU A 179 2.38 3.99 8.91
CA LEU A 179 1.25 3.95 9.85
C LEU A 179 0.90 5.35 10.36
N THR A 180 1.91 6.20 10.58
CA THR A 180 1.69 7.62 10.90
C THR A 180 0.93 8.33 9.77
N ALA A 181 1.25 8.04 8.50
CA ALA A 181 0.56 8.61 7.35
C ALA A 181 -0.94 8.24 7.31
N VAL A 182 -1.21 6.96 7.58
CA VAL A 182 -2.57 6.41 7.64
C VAL A 182 -3.36 7.04 8.77
N GLU A 183 -2.79 7.14 9.97
CA GLU A 183 -3.44 7.74 11.13
C GLU A 183 -3.74 9.22 10.93
N ASP A 184 -2.77 9.98 10.42
CA ASP A 184 -2.94 11.41 10.10
C ASP A 184 -4.07 11.58 9.07
N PHE A 185 -4.07 10.80 7.98
CA PHE A 185 -5.14 10.80 6.98
C PHE A 185 -6.52 10.52 7.58
N LEU A 186 -6.65 9.45 8.37
CA LEU A 186 -7.91 9.04 8.99
C LEU A 186 -8.44 10.08 9.99
N SER A 187 -7.55 10.85 10.62
CA SER A 187 -7.93 11.92 11.55
C SER A 187 -8.47 13.18 10.85
N GLU A 188 -8.14 13.36 9.57
CA GLU A 188 -8.45 14.57 8.80
C GLU A 188 -9.57 14.36 7.76
N THR A 189 -9.78 13.13 7.31
CA THR A 189 -10.78 12.83 6.28
C THR A 189 -12.21 13.06 6.77
N SER A 190 -13.07 13.59 5.89
CA SER A 190 -14.52 13.67 6.14
C SER A 190 -15.26 12.37 5.82
N HIS A 191 -14.59 11.39 5.20
CA HIS A 191 -15.20 10.11 4.86
C HIS A 191 -15.37 9.26 6.12
N THR A 192 -16.50 8.56 6.23
CA THR A 192 -16.68 7.55 7.27
C THR A 192 -15.90 6.30 6.87
N LEU A 193 -14.63 6.23 7.26
CA LEU A 193 -13.72 5.13 6.99
C LEU A 193 -13.45 4.34 8.26
N ARG A 194 -13.08 3.06 8.10
CA ARG A 194 -12.61 2.22 9.18
C ARG A 194 -11.39 1.44 8.71
N MET A 195 -10.38 1.41 9.58
CA MET A 195 -9.17 0.63 9.40
C MET A 195 -9.24 -0.69 10.17
N HIS A 196 -8.74 -1.76 9.56
CA HIS A 196 -8.34 -3.00 10.22
C HIS A 196 -6.83 -3.12 10.11
N HIS A 197 -6.15 -3.35 11.23
CA HIS A 197 -4.70 -3.42 11.30
C HIS A 197 -4.26 -4.80 11.77
N LEU A 198 -3.31 -5.39 11.05
CA LEU A 198 -2.74 -6.71 11.31
C LEU A 198 -1.26 -6.54 11.68
N PRO A 199 -0.91 -6.60 12.97
CA PRO A 199 0.47 -6.40 13.42
C PRO A 199 1.30 -7.70 13.30
N HIS A 200 1.56 -8.15 12.08
CA HIS A 200 2.39 -9.33 11.79
C HIS A 200 3.38 -9.06 10.67
N GLN A 201 4.56 -9.69 10.67
CA GLN A 201 5.64 -9.35 9.74
C GLN A 201 5.87 -7.82 9.72
N HIS A 202 5.89 -7.20 8.53
CA HIS A 202 5.96 -5.75 8.35
C HIS A 202 4.60 -5.05 8.37
N GLY A 203 3.53 -5.76 8.72
CA GLY A 203 2.21 -5.20 8.95
C GLY A 203 1.37 -5.09 7.67
N LEU A 204 0.05 -5.20 7.87
CA LEU A 204 -0.94 -4.93 6.84
C LEU A 204 -2.07 -4.10 7.45
N SER A 205 -2.42 -2.99 6.81
CA SER A 205 -3.62 -2.22 7.13
C SER A 205 -4.61 -2.29 5.99
N ILE A 206 -5.88 -2.37 6.32
CA ILE A 206 -6.99 -2.43 5.37
C ILE A 206 -7.96 -1.31 5.71
N ILE A 207 -8.16 -0.36 4.80
CA ILE A 207 -9.09 0.76 4.96
C ILE A 207 -10.27 0.54 4.03
N ALA A 208 -11.48 0.68 4.55
CA ALA A 208 -12.70 0.66 3.75
C ALA A 208 -13.71 1.69 4.27
N SER A 209 -14.64 2.10 3.42
CA SER A 209 -15.81 2.88 3.81
C SER A 209 -16.73 2.10 4.75
N ASN A 210 -17.42 2.80 5.64
CA ASN A 210 -18.27 2.22 6.68
C ASN A 210 -19.61 3.00 6.83
N ARG A 211 -20.29 3.23 5.70
CA ARG A 211 -21.50 4.09 5.61
C ARG A 211 -22.80 3.30 5.51
N SER A 212 -22.74 2.05 5.08
CA SER A 212 -23.88 1.20 4.75
C SER A 212 -23.82 -0.16 5.44
N GLN A 213 -24.94 -0.87 5.45
CA GLN A 213 -25.02 -2.22 5.99
C GLN A 213 -24.10 -3.20 5.25
N GLN A 214 -24.01 -3.09 3.92
CA GLN A 214 -23.15 -3.94 3.10
C GLN A 214 -21.67 -3.75 3.44
N GLU A 215 -21.25 -2.51 3.71
CA GLU A 215 -19.89 -2.20 4.15
C GLU A 215 -19.60 -2.73 5.56
N GLN A 216 -20.59 -2.69 6.48
CA GLN A 216 -20.46 -3.30 7.80
C GLN A 216 -20.31 -4.82 7.72
N GLU A 217 -21.02 -5.48 6.81
CA GLU A 217 -20.85 -6.91 6.52
C GLU A 217 -19.46 -7.22 5.96
N LEU A 218 -18.93 -6.36 5.07
CA LEU A 218 -17.55 -6.48 4.60
C LEU A 218 -16.55 -6.32 5.75
N HIS A 219 -16.75 -5.37 6.66
CA HIS A 219 -15.88 -5.24 7.83
C HIS A 219 -15.94 -6.48 8.73
N ALA A 220 -17.13 -7.03 8.99
CA ALA A 220 -17.27 -8.26 9.77
C ALA A 220 -16.53 -9.44 9.10
N PHE A 221 -16.64 -9.55 7.78
CA PHE A 221 -15.90 -10.54 7.00
C PHE A 221 -14.38 -10.35 7.14
N ILE A 222 -13.86 -9.13 6.96
CA ILE A 222 -12.43 -8.82 7.11
C ILE A 222 -11.94 -9.19 8.52
N GLN A 223 -12.69 -8.82 9.57
CA GLN A 223 -12.33 -9.17 10.95
C GLN A 223 -12.25 -10.68 11.16
N GLU A 224 -13.18 -11.43 10.60
CA GLU A 224 -13.21 -12.89 10.70
C GLU A 224 -12.05 -13.54 9.93
N THR A 225 -11.72 -13.02 8.74
CA THR A 225 -10.56 -13.46 7.96
C THR A 225 -9.26 -13.23 8.75
N ILE A 226 -9.10 -12.05 9.34
CA ILE A 226 -7.95 -11.73 10.21
C ILE A 226 -7.91 -12.65 11.43
N ARG A 227 -9.04 -12.89 12.09
CA ARG A 227 -9.12 -13.76 13.26
C ARG A 227 -8.71 -15.20 12.93
N THR A 228 -9.13 -15.70 11.77
CA THR A 228 -8.79 -17.04 11.29
C THR A 228 -7.30 -17.16 10.98
N PHE A 229 -6.68 -16.12 10.42
CA PHE A 229 -5.24 -16.08 10.19
C PHE A 229 -4.40 -16.28 11.46
N TRP A 230 -4.90 -15.82 12.62
CA TRP A 230 -4.24 -16.01 13.92
C TRP A 230 -4.53 -17.35 14.60
N THR A 231 -5.46 -18.15 14.06
CA THR A 231 -5.86 -19.41 14.67
C THR A 231 -5.03 -20.55 14.04
N PRO A 232 -4.23 -21.31 14.82
CA PRO A 232 -3.39 -22.40 14.31
C PRO A 232 -4.17 -23.54 13.64
#